data_AF-A0A0G0UEX8-F1
#
_entry.id   AF-A0A0G0UEX8-F1
#
_cell.length_a   1.000
_cell.length_b   1.000
_cell.length_c   1.000
_cell.angle_alpha   90.00
_cell.angle_beta   90.00
_cell.angle_gamma   90.00
#
_symmetry.space_group_name_H-M   'P 1'
#
loop_
_entity.id
_entity.type
_entity.pdbx_description
1 polymer ?
#
loop_
_entity_poly.entity_id
_entity_poly.type
_entity_poly.pdbx_seq_one_letter_code
_entity_poly.pdbx_strand_id
1 'polypeptide(L)'
;MIAAVNKLGLPVLVVEFATLHHLQSALKYTPNQPRAVLVSYLYDLDDKDRPHPESGHWAVVTSYSARNSRIVLLDSASGKKKSYPWKEFRDRWMDYDLKRKKIKKGRKEFKLIRRWQEQLIMVIAKEKENLPKFKI
;
A
#
# COMPACT_ATOMS: atom_id res chain seq x y z
N MET A 1 -10.77 -1.31 1.61
CA MET A 1 -10.33 -1.42 0.20
C MET A 1 -10.69 -2.77 -0.43
N ILE A 2 -10.17 -3.90 0.08
CA ILE A 2 -10.41 -5.26 -0.47
C ILE A 2 -11.90 -5.54 -0.74
N ALA A 3 -12.77 -5.29 0.24
CA ALA A 3 -14.21 -5.52 0.09
C ALA A 3 -14.84 -4.70 -1.06
N ALA A 4 -14.34 -3.50 -1.34
CA ALA A 4 -14.82 -2.69 -2.46
C ALA A 4 -14.38 -3.28 -3.80
N VAL A 5 -13.15 -3.77 -3.90
CA VAL A 5 -12.65 -4.41 -5.12
C VAL A 5 -13.38 -5.72 -5.40
N ASN A 6 -13.64 -6.52 -4.36
CA ASN A 6 -14.43 -7.74 -4.49
C ASN A 6 -15.86 -7.47 -4.97
N LYS A 7 -16.48 -6.36 -4.53
CA LYS A 7 -17.80 -5.93 -5.03
C LYS A 7 -17.79 -5.57 -6.52
N LEU A 8 -16.64 -5.17 -7.07
CA LEU A 8 -16.47 -4.89 -8.49
C LEU A 8 -16.18 -6.17 -9.31
N GLY A 9 -16.12 -7.34 -8.68
CA GLY A 9 -15.83 -8.61 -9.35
C GLY A 9 -14.38 -8.74 -9.84
N LEU A 10 -13.47 -7.88 -9.38
CA LEU A 10 -12.08 -7.88 -9.82
C LEU A 10 -11.22 -8.80 -8.94
N PRO A 11 -10.38 -9.66 -9.55
CA PRO A 11 -9.37 -10.43 -8.83
C PRO A 11 -8.39 -9.56 -8.07
N VAL A 12 -8.15 -9.92 -6.80
CA VAL A 12 -7.20 -9.25 -5.89
C VAL A 12 -6.19 -10.23 -5.33
N LEU A 13 -4.93 -9.81 -5.30
CA LEU A 13 -3.86 -10.43 -4.52
C LEU A 13 -3.34 -9.43 -3.51
N VAL A 14 -3.35 -9.81 -2.24
CA VAL A 14 -2.80 -9.01 -1.14
C VAL A 14 -1.53 -9.68 -0.64
N VAL A 15 -0.48 -8.89 -0.45
CA VAL A 15 0.82 -9.34 0.07
C VAL A 15 1.18 -8.47 1.25
N GLU A 16 1.25 -9.08 2.42
CA GLU A 16 1.81 -8.50 3.65
C GLU A 16 3.33 -8.68 3.64
N PHE A 17 4.07 -7.81 4.34
CA PHE A 17 5.55 -7.82 4.38
C PHE A 17 6.17 -7.83 2.97
N ALA A 18 5.59 -7.05 2.07
CA ALA A 18 5.93 -7.09 0.67
C ALA A 18 7.31 -6.47 0.42
N THR A 19 8.13 -7.17 -0.36
CA THR A 19 9.49 -6.73 -0.68
C THR A 19 9.50 -5.86 -1.95
N LEU A 20 10.65 -5.21 -2.20
CA LEU A 20 10.91 -4.58 -3.49
C LEU A 20 10.74 -5.57 -4.65
N HIS A 21 11.10 -6.84 -4.46
CA HIS A 21 10.95 -7.87 -5.47
C HIS A 21 9.47 -8.12 -5.80
N HIS A 22 8.59 -8.17 -4.79
CA HIS A 22 7.14 -8.27 -5.01
C HIS A 22 6.63 -7.07 -5.82
N LEU A 23 7.02 -5.85 -5.44
CA LEU A 23 6.64 -4.62 -6.14
C LEU A 23 7.10 -4.65 -7.60
N GLN A 24 8.37 -4.95 -7.87
CA GLN A 24 8.92 -5.02 -9.21
C GLN A 24 8.26 -6.11 -10.07
N SER A 25 8.02 -7.29 -9.49
CA SER A 25 7.36 -8.39 -10.18
C SER A 25 5.91 -8.03 -10.55
N ALA A 26 5.18 -7.38 -9.64
CA ALA A 26 3.82 -6.92 -9.89
C ALA A 26 3.75 -5.80 -10.95
N LEU A 27 4.77 -4.93 -10.99
CA LEU A 27 4.89 -3.85 -11.98
C LEU A 27 5.36 -4.28 -13.36
N LYS A 28 5.79 -5.55 -13.55
CA LYS A 28 6.17 -6.04 -14.89
C LYS A 28 4.97 -5.90 -15.81
N TYR A 29 5.07 -4.94 -16.73
CA TYR A 29 4.04 -4.66 -17.70
C TYR A 29 4.07 -5.69 -18.81
N THR A 30 2.90 -6.27 -19.07
CA THR A 30 2.61 -7.12 -20.21
C THR A 30 1.28 -6.61 -20.78
N PRO A 31 1.22 -6.16 -22.05
CA PRO A 31 0.00 -5.55 -22.62
C PRO A 31 -1.26 -6.40 -22.43
N ASN A 32 -1.11 -7.72 -22.43
CA ASN A 32 -2.19 -8.68 -22.30
C ASN A 32 -2.52 -9.05 -20.84
N GLN A 33 -1.85 -8.46 -19.85
CA GLN A 33 -2.08 -8.72 -18.42
C GLN A 33 -2.32 -7.42 -17.65
N PRO A 34 -3.43 -6.71 -17.92
CA PRO A 34 -3.74 -5.46 -17.23
C PRO A 34 -3.94 -5.70 -15.74
N ARG A 35 -3.12 -5.03 -14.94
CA ARG A 35 -3.18 -5.00 -13.48
C ARG A 35 -2.75 -3.63 -12.94
N ALA A 36 -3.26 -3.29 -11.78
CA ALA A 36 -2.87 -2.13 -11.00
C ALA A 36 -2.23 -2.59 -9.68
N VAL A 37 -1.18 -1.90 -9.26
CA VAL A 37 -0.50 -2.13 -7.99
C VAL A 37 -0.81 -0.97 -7.07
N LEU A 38 -1.35 -1.24 -5.90
CA LEU A 38 -1.64 -0.28 -4.86
C LEU A 38 -0.76 -0.56 -3.64
N VAL A 39 -0.36 0.51 -2.96
CA VAL A 39 0.40 0.49 -1.71
C VAL A 39 -0.30 1.35 -0.67
N SER A 40 -0.23 0.90 0.58
CA SER A 40 -0.57 1.70 1.76
C SER A 40 0.71 2.38 2.25
N TYR A 41 0.66 3.68 2.54
CA TYR A 41 1.82 4.42 3.06
C TYR A 41 1.40 5.62 3.91
N LEU A 42 2.35 6.16 4.66
CA LEU A 42 2.21 7.39 5.45
C LEU A 42 2.52 8.62 4.59
N TYR A 43 1.51 9.43 4.37
CA TYR A 43 1.54 10.55 3.43
C TYR A 43 2.26 11.79 3.97
N ASP A 44 1.91 12.21 5.19
CA ASP A 44 2.45 13.41 5.80
C ASP A 44 3.70 13.10 6.64
N LEU A 45 4.47 14.15 6.93
CA LEU A 45 5.53 14.12 7.93
C LEU A 45 5.07 14.86 9.20
N ASP A 46 5.60 14.46 10.35
CA ASP A 46 5.46 15.17 11.62
C ASP A 46 6.46 16.34 11.71
N ASP A 47 6.39 17.12 12.80
CA ASP A 47 7.29 18.27 13.04
C ASP A 47 8.78 17.89 13.17
N LYS A 48 9.10 16.59 13.15
CA LYS A 48 10.46 16.04 13.22
C LYS A 48 10.86 15.36 11.91
N ASP A 49 10.17 15.65 10.81
CA ASP A 49 10.38 15.07 9.48
C ASP A 49 10.23 13.54 9.43
N ARG A 50 9.42 12.95 10.31
CA ARG A 50 9.15 11.50 10.33
C ARG A 50 7.76 11.21 9.80
N PRO A 51 7.53 10.05 9.17
CA PRO A 51 6.20 9.67 8.69
C PRO A 51 5.12 9.80 9.77
N HIS A 52 4.11 10.65 9.52
CA HIS A 52 3.09 10.96 10.51
C HIS A 52 2.14 9.77 10.64
N PRO A 53 1.98 9.14 11.82
CA PRO A 53 1.21 7.92 11.97
C PRO A 53 -0.25 8.11 11.55
N GLU A 54 -0.88 9.24 11.82
CA GLU A 54 -2.29 9.40 11.45
C GLU A 54 -2.55 9.65 9.94
N SER A 55 -1.50 9.70 9.10
CA SER A 55 -1.56 10.08 7.68
C SER A 55 -1.65 8.91 6.69
N GLY A 56 -2.22 7.78 7.12
CA GLY A 56 -2.36 6.59 6.28
C GLY A 56 -3.10 6.88 4.97
N HIS A 57 -2.52 6.48 3.84
CA HIS A 57 -3.01 6.78 2.50
C HIS A 57 -2.77 5.62 1.53
N TRP A 58 -3.66 5.48 0.54
CA TRP A 58 -3.53 4.51 -0.53
C TRP A 58 -3.17 5.21 -1.84
N ALA A 59 -2.15 4.70 -2.54
CA ALA A 59 -1.78 5.21 -3.86
C ALA A 59 -1.50 4.07 -4.85
N VAL A 60 -1.69 4.37 -6.13
CA VAL A 60 -1.35 3.46 -7.23
C VAL A 60 0.13 3.62 -7.55
N VAL A 61 0.88 2.54 -7.59
CA VAL A 61 2.27 2.55 -8.05
C VAL A 61 2.27 2.57 -9.58
N THR A 62 2.82 3.64 -10.15
CA THR A 62 2.92 3.80 -11.61
C THR A 62 4.20 3.21 -12.17
N SER A 63 5.32 3.32 -11.43
CA SER A 63 6.60 2.73 -11.83
C SER A 63 7.60 2.68 -10.68
N TYR A 64 8.65 1.89 -10.87
CA TYR A 64 9.86 1.90 -10.08
C TYR A 64 11.08 2.02 -11.01
N SER A 65 11.97 2.97 -10.75
CA SER A 65 13.22 3.13 -11.47
C SER A 65 14.37 2.60 -10.62
N ALA A 66 14.94 1.45 -11.03
CA ALA A 66 16.12 0.89 -10.38
C ALA A 66 17.35 1.80 -10.53
N ARG A 67 17.51 2.41 -11.72
CA ARG A 67 18.62 3.33 -12.01
C ARG A 67 18.65 4.51 -11.05
N ASN A 68 17.49 5.10 -10.77
CA ASN A 68 17.39 6.28 -9.93
C ASN A 68 17.08 5.93 -8.47
N SER A 69 16.81 4.66 -8.16
CA SER A 69 16.31 4.18 -6.86
C SER A 69 15.07 4.98 -6.39
N ARG A 70 14.05 5.06 -7.24
CA ARG A 70 12.84 5.85 -6.98
C ARG A 70 11.56 5.10 -7.32
N ILE A 71 10.54 5.30 -6.51
CA ILE A 71 9.17 4.88 -6.78
C ILE A 71 8.35 6.09 -7.26
N VAL A 72 7.40 5.87 -8.17
CA VAL A 72 6.46 6.88 -8.64
C VAL A 72 5.04 6.41 -8.35
N LEU A 73 4.32 7.20 -7.58
CA LEU A 73 2.93 6.95 -7.17
C LEU A 73 2.00 7.92 -7.89
N LEU A 74 0.85 7.44 -8.33
CA LEU A 74 -0.31 8.29 -8.62
C LEU A 74 -1.07 8.48 -7.31
N ASP A 75 -0.95 9.68 -6.77
CA ASP A 75 -1.52 10.08 -5.50
C ASP A 75 -3.02 10.35 -5.65
N SER A 76 -3.84 9.64 -4.88
CA SER A 76 -5.31 9.74 -5.02
C SER A 76 -5.85 11.06 -4.44
N ALA A 77 -5.14 11.68 -3.49
CA ALA A 77 -5.55 12.96 -2.91
C ALA A 77 -5.32 14.14 -3.85
N SER A 78 -4.14 14.19 -4.50
CA SER A 78 -3.79 15.31 -5.39
C SER A 78 -4.08 15.06 -6.87
N GLY A 79 -4.35 13.81 -7.26
CA GLY A 79 -4.48 13.41 -8.66
C GLY A 79 -3.17 13.51 -9.46
N LYS A 80 -2.04 13.77 -8.79
CA LYS A 80 -0.73 14.00 -9.42
C LYS A 80 0.20 12.81 -9.20
N LYS A 81 1.18 12.69 -10.09
CA LYS A 81 2.30 11.77 -9.88
C LYS A 81 3.25 12.36 -8.84
N LYS A 82 3.59 11.58 -7.84
CA LYS A 82 4.62 11.89 -6.84
C LYS A 82 5.74 10.88 -6.94
N SER A 83 6.97 11.37 -6.84
CA SER A 83 8.14 10.50 -6.87
C SER A 83 8.88 10.61 -5.55
N TYR A 84 9.23 9.46 -4.97
CA TYR A 84 9.98 9.37 -3.72
C TYR A 84 11.30 8.62 -3.95
N PRO A 85 12.40 9.04 -3.30
CA PRO A 85 13.54 8.16 -3.07
C PRO A 85 13.08 6.85 -2.44
N TRP A 86 13.59 5.71 -2.93
CA TRP A 86 13.17 4.39 -2.43
C TRP A 86 13.43 4.22 -0.94
N LYS A 87 14.57 4.72 -0.47
CA LYS A 87 14.93 4.68 0.96
C LYS A 87 13.89 5.39 1.82
N GLU A 88 13.52 6.60 1.44
CA GLU A 88 12.49 7.40 2.14
C GLU A 88 11.11 6.74 2.06
N PHE A 89 10.74 6.21 0.89
CA PHE A 89 9.46 5.54 0.73
C PHE A 89 9.35 4.30 1.62
N ARG A 90 10.43 3.53 1.80
CA ARG A 90 10.42 2.38 2.71
C ARG A 90 10.04 2.75 4.14
N ASP A 91 10.51 3.89 4.62
CA ASP A 91 10.18 4.38 5.97
C ASP A 91 8.70 4.79 6.07
N ARG A 92 8.10 5.18 4.94
CA ARG A 92 6.66 5.52 4.82
C ARG A 92 5.78 4.30 4.54
N TRP A 93 6.33 3.20 4.05
CA TRP A 93 5.57 2.05 3.50
C TRP A 93 5.02 1.17 4.62
N MET A 94 3.97 1.69 5.25
CA MET A 94 3.27 1.09 6.37
C MET A 94 1.79 0.94 6.02
N ASP A 95 1.20 -0.15 6.52
CA ASP A 95 -0.25 -0.35 6.54
C ASP A 95 -0.78 -0.29 7.98
N TYR A 96 -2.09 -0.19 8.18
CA TYR A 96 -2.67 -0.25 9.51
C TYR A 96 -3.90 -1.13 9.62
N ASP A 97 -3.95 -1.90 10.70
CA ASP A 97 -5.17 -2.48 11.22
C ASP A 97 -5.83 -1.55 12.23
N LEU A 98 -7.16 -1.50 12.22
CA LEU A 98 -7.91 -0.91 13.32
C LEU A 98 -8.15 -1.97 14.39
N LYS A 99 -7.56 -1.78 15.57
CA LYS A 99 -7.81 -2.61 16.76
C LYS A 99 -8.61 -1.86 17.80
N ARG A 100 -9.49 -2.58 18.49
CA ARG A 100 -10.20 -2.05 19.66
C ARG A 100 -9.28 -2.08 20.87
N LYS A 101 -9.00 -0.91 21.46
CA LYS A 101 -8.34 -0.78 22.77
C LYS A 101 -9.37 -0.34 23.80
N LYS A 102 -9.47 -1.05 24.92
CA LYS A 102 -10.32 -0.65 26.05
C LYS A 102 -9.79 0.67 26.63
N ILE A 103 -10.68 1.63 26.86
CA ILE A 103 -10.31 2.96 27.37
C ILE A 103 -10.05 2.88 28.89
N LYS A 104 -10.86 2.11 29.63
CA LYS A 104 -10.71 1.88 31.08
C LYS A 104 -11.04 0.44 31.47
N LYS A 105 -10.37 -0.10 32.49
CA LYS A 105 -10.67 -1.43 33.07
C LYS A 105 -12.05 -1.36 33.74
N GLY A 106 -12.99 -2.23 33.34
CA GLY A 106 -14.34 -2.32 33.92
C GLY A 106 -15.46 -1.59 33.17
N ARG A 107 -15.18 -0.77 32.14
CA ARG A 107 -16.22 -0.16 31.28
C ARG A 107 -16.21 -0.78 29.88
N LYS A 108 -17.39 -0.89 29.24
CA LYS A 108 -17.56 -1.35 27.84
C LYS A 108 -17.25 -0.23 26.82
N GLU A 109 -16.30 0.64 27.13
CA GLU A 109 -15.88 1.75 26.26
C GLU A 109 -14.59 1.36 25.53
N PHE A 110 -14.63 1.42 24.20
CA PHE A 110 -13.52 1.04 23.32
C PHE A 110 -13.16 2.21 22.42
N LYS A 111 -11.86 2.44 22.23
CA LYS A 111 -11.33 3.31 21.18
C LYS A 111 -10.74 2.45 20.08
N LEU A 112 -10.97 2.82 18.83
CA LEU A 112 -10.22 2.26 17.70
C LEU A 112 -8.83 2.89 17.69
N ILE A 113 -7.82 2.04 17.73
CA ILE A 113 -6.41 2.42 17.59
C ILE A 113 -5.88 1.83 16.30
N ARG A 114 -5.00 2.56 15.60
CA ARG A 114 -4.26 2.05 14.45
C ARG A 114 -3.09 1.22 14.97
N ARG A 115 -2.98 -0.03 14.50
CA ARG A 115 -1.80 -0.88 14.67
C ARG A 115 -1.11 -0.95 13.32
N TRP A 116 0.04 -0.29 13.22
CA TRP A 116 0.82 -0.27 12.00
C TRP A 116 1.46 -1.65 11.76
N GLN A 117 1.38 -2.10 10.52
CA GLN A 117 2.02 -3.28 9.96
C GLN A 117 2.91 -2.84 8.80
N GLU A 118 3.95 -3.62 8.50
CA GLU A 118 4.90 -3.24 7.45
C GLU A 118 4.40 -3.68 6.07
N GLN A 119 4.55 -2.77 5.10
CA GLN A 119 4.71 -3.07 3.67
C GLN A 119 3.57 -3.88 3.04
N LEU A 120 2.34 -3.34 3.03
CA LEU A 120 1.23 -3.96 2.31
C LEU A 120 1.26 -3.58 0.82
N ILE A 121 1.14 -4.60 -0.04
CA ILE A 121 0.84 -4.47 -1.47
C ILE A 121 -0.53 -5.07 -1.76
N MET A 122 -1.30 -4.38 -2.60
CA MET A 122 -2.52 -4.91 -3.20
C MET A 122 -2.40 -4.85 -4.72
N VAL A 123 -2.50 -6.01 -5.37
CA VAL A 123 -2.53 -6.11 -6.83
C VAL A 123 -3.94 -6.42 -7.27
N ILE A 124 -4.51 -5.56 -8.11
CA ILE A 124 -5.84 -5.73 -8.70
C ILE A 124 -5.63 -6.04 -10.17
N ALA A 125 -6.27 -7.10 -10.67
CA ALA A 125 -6.16 -7.47 -12.07
C ALA A 125 -7.54 -7.52 -12.73
N LYS A 126 -7.57 -7.46 -14.07
CA LYS A 126 -8.81 -7.67 -14.83
C LYS A 126 -9.27 -9.13 -14.77
N GLU A 127 -8.31 -10.06 -14.90
CA GLU A 127 -8.53 -11.51 -14.91
C GLU A 127 -7.61 -12.17 -13.88
N LYS A 128 -7.97 -13.35 -13.38
CA LYS A 128 -7.22 -14.01 -12.29
C LYS A 128 -5.81 -14.41 -12.73
N GLU A 129 -5.66 -14.77 -14.00
CA GLU A 129 -4.42 -15.20 -14.65
C GLU A 129 -3.41 -14.05 -14.76
N ASN A 130 -3.89 -12.81 -14.69
CA ASN A 130 -3.07 -11.60 -14.76
C ASN A 130 -2.46 -11.23 -13.40
N LEU A 131 -2.86 -11.88 -12.31
CA LEU A 131 -2.22 -11.70 -11.02
C LEU A 131 -0.78 -12.26 -11.06
N PRO A 132 0.20 -11.56 -10.44
CA PRO A 132 1.57 -12.04 -10.40
C PRO A 132 1.66 -13.32 -9.58
N LYS A 133 2.46 -14.27 -10.07
CA LYS A 133 2.82 -15.48 -9.34
C LYS A 133 4.15 -15.23 -8.63
N PHE A 134 4.10 -14.90 -7.35
CA PHE A 134 5.31 -14.80 -6.54
C PHE A 134 5.84 -16.21 -6.29
N LYS A 135 7.08 -16.48 -6.68
CA LYS A 135 7.80 -17.67 -6.21
C LYS A 135 8.25 -17.34 -4.79
N ILE A 136 7.68 -18.04 -3.81
CA ILE A 136 8.10 -17.98 -2.40
C ILE A 136 9.34 -18.84 -2.25
#